data_AF-R7GJJ2-F1
#
_entry.id   AF-R7GJJ2-F1
#
_cell.length_a   1.000
_cell.length_b   1.000
_cell.length_c   1.000
_cell.angle_alpha   90.00
_cell.angle_beta   90.00
_cell.angle_gamma   90.00
#
_symmetry.space_group_name_H-M   'P 1'
#
loop_
_entity.id
_entity.type
_entity.pdbx_description
1 polymer ?
#
loop_
_entity_poly.entity_id
_entity_poly.type
_entity_poly.pdbx_seq_one_letter_code
_entity_poly.pdbx_strand_id
1 'polypeptide(L)'
;MYERDKNHPSIIIWSLGNESHGGKNLYEMSQFLRNKDQSRVIHYEGISHDRSYNETSDIESQMYTYVKDIEKYLTTHQDKPFILCEYAHSMGNSNGALFKYIDLEKKYPLYQGGFIWDYIDQALYHDGKLCYGGDFKERPSDYDFCGNGLVFANRKNTPKMQEVKYCYQYVDFTINEQEIKLDNRYLFTDLNEYTLQIDLLCDGYVIKSQNVMIECAPQSTTTIKNPFMVEGDKEYALNIYLKKDNQVYAYEQYIYNYEPQTAKKSSLPVKVIEDYLNVGVVGKDFNVIFSKQKGLVSYRYHQEEYIRVPVKPNFFRASTNNDVENKYGYRYGEWLTASLYAKCQFVRVVKEETSCKIEYTYDLPRLGDELLYLTYTVYGDGKVEVDMSYQPLASNIEMPAFGLLFQLYKDMEHVSYYGFGPEENYIDRNKGAMLGRYDYNVTDNCTPYLYPQECGNRTHVKEVLIHGENKVLLLEGDDFEMSALHYTPYKLENARHHDELPEAYQTVLCINEKQMGVAGDDTWGAKTHEEFLLDKNKHHLHFVFKGE
;
A
#
# COMPACT_ATOMS: atom_id res chain seq x y z
N MET A 1 -30.64 15.76 22.63
CA MET A 1 -30.55 14.63 21.69
C MET A 1 -31.91 13.95 21.53
N TYR A 2 -32.32 13.06 22.44
CA TYR A 2 -33.56 12.27 22.31
C TYR A 2 -34.79 13.06 21.86
N GLU A 3 -35.21 14.08 22.60
CA GLU A 3 -36.47 14.78 22.30
C GLU A 3 -36.51 15.40 20.89
N ARG A 4 -35.36 15.85 20.40
CA ARG A 4 -35.20 16.45 19.07
C ARG A 4 -35.22 15.38 17.97
N ASP A 5 -34.57 14.24 18.21
CA ASP A 5 -34.14 13.32 17.15
C ASP A 5 -34.94 12.00 17.07
N LYS A 6 -35.79 11.70 18.07
CA LYS A 6 -36.50 10.42 18.24
C LYS A 6 -37.37 9.94 17.07
N ASN A 7 -37.73 10.82 16.14
CA ASN A 7 -38.58 10.50 15.00
C ASN A 7 -37.80 10.11 13.73
N HIS A 8 -36.47 10.11 13.75
CA HIS A 8 -35.67 9.73 12.58
C HIS A 8 -35.47 8.20 12.50
N PRO A 9 -35.88 7.55 11.39
CA PRO A 9 -35.71 6.10 11.22
C PRO A 9 -34.26 5.70 10.95
N SER A 10 -33.43 6.63 10.48
CA SER A 10 -31.99 6.41 10.28
C SER A 10 -31.21 6.26 11.58
N ILE A 11 -31.75 6.75 12.70
CA ILE A 11 -31.14 6.57 14.02
C ILE A 11 -31.61 5.24 14.56
N ILE A 12 -30.69 4.30 14.74
CA ILE A 12 -30.97 2.95 15.28
C ILE A 12 -30.36 2.71 16.67
N ILE A 13 -29.39 3.55 17.06
CA ILE A 13 -28.63 3.44 18.32
C ILE A 13 -28.57 4.82 18.98
N TRP A 14 -28.75 4.88 20.31
CA TRP A 14 -28.44 6.06 21.11
C TRP A 14 -27.09 5.91 21.80
N SER A 15 -26.11 6.77 21.49
CA SER A 15 -24.86 6.84 22.26
C SER A 15 -25.00 7.82 23.44
N LEU A 16 -24.47 7.45 24.61
CA LEU A 16 -24.54 8.29 25.82
C LEU A 16 -23.44 9.36 25.91
N GLY A 17 -22.37 9.24 25.11
CA GLY A 17 -21.21 10.10 25.14
C GLY A 17 -19.96 9.41 24.59
N ASN A 18 -18.79 9.99 24.84
CA ASN A 18 -17.47 9.49 24.41
C ASN A 18 -16.45 9.66 25.55
N GLU A 19 -15.57 8.68 25.76
CA GLU A 19 -14.36 8.76 26.62
C GLU A 19 -14.55 9.47 27.98
N SER A 20 -15.72 9.30 28.60
CA SER A 20 -16.08 9.96 29.86
C SER A 20 -16.05 8.98 31.04
N HIS A 21 -15.29 7.89 30.90
CA HIS A 21 -15.22 6.75 31.83
C HIS A 21 -16.60 6.12 32.13
N GLY A 22 -16.72 5.20 33.09
CA GLY A 22 -18.03 4.72 33.56
C GLY A 22 -18.63 5.55 34.70
N GLY A 23 -19.76 5.09 35.23
CA GLY A 23 -20.32 5.60 36.47
C GLY A 23 -21.84 5.79 36.47
N LYS A 24 -22.36 6.11 37.67
CA LYS A 24 -23.81 6.16 37.92
C LYS A 24 -24.56 7.16 37.05
N ASN A 25 -23.98 8.32 36.74
CA ASN A 25 -24.66 9.34 35.93
C ASN A 25 -25.04 8.81 34.53
N LEU A 26 -24.10 8.11 33.88
CA LEU A 26 -24.32 7.51 32.56
C LEU A 26 -25.32 6.36 32.65
N TYR A 27 -25.26 5.56 33.72
CA TYR A 27 -26.27 4.53 33.98
C TYR A 27 -27.68 5.12 34.11
N GLU A 28 -27.88 6.18 34.90
CA GLU A 28 -29.19 6.82 35.04
C GLU A 28 -29.68 7.45 33.72
N MET A 29 -28.75 8.00 32.90
CA MET A 29 -29.07 8.45 31.54
C MET A 29 -29.55 7.30 30.65
N SER A 30 -28.92 6.12 30.74
CA SER A 30 -29.36 4.94 30.00
C SER A 30 -30.75 4.48 30.45
N GLN A 31 -31.01 4.46 31.76
CA GLN A 31 -32.32 4.12 32.31
C GLN A 31 -33.40 5.10 31.85
N PHE A 32 -33.10 6.40 31.80
CA PHE A 32 -34.01 7.40 31.23
C PHE A 32 -34.37 7.08 29.78
N LEU A 33 -33.36 6.79 28.93
CA LEU A 33 -33.60 6.47 27.51
C LEU A 33 -34.41 5.19 27.36
N ARG A 34 -34.09 4.11 28.10
CA ARG A 34 -34.87 2.85 28.07
C ARG A 34 -36.34 3.05 28.43
N ASN A 35 -36.61 3.94 29.38
CA ASN A 35 -37.98 4.28 29.78
C ASN A 35 -38.73 5.11 28.73
N LYS A 36 -38.02 5.85 27.87
CA LYS A 36 -38.60 6.74 26.86
C LYS A 36 -38.69 6.13 25.47
N ASP A 37 -37.77 5.23 25.14
CA ASP A 37 -37.64 4.64 23.82
C ASP A 37 -37.24 3.17 23.91
N GLN A 38 -38.16 2.29 23.53
CA GLN A 38 -37.92 0.85 23.44
C GLN A 38 -37.65 0.40 22.00
N SER A 39 -37.64 1.30 21.00
CA SER A 39 -37.42 0.95 19.60
C SER A 39 -35.96 0.99 19.17
N ARG A 40 -35.04 1.41 20.04
CA ARG A 40 -33.60 1.57 19.76
C ARG A 40 -32.77 1.01 20.91
N VAL A 41 -31.57 0.55 20.58
CA VAL A 41 -30.59 0.09 21.58
C VAL A 41 -29.71 1.25 22.05
N ILE A 42 -29.10 1.08 23.23
CA ILE A 42 -28.22 2.08 23.84
C ILE A 42 -26.77 1.61 23.76
N HIS A 43 -25.89 2.52 23.37
CA HIS A 43 -24.46 2.32 23.27
C HIS A 43 -23.72 3.23 24.24
N TYR A 44 -22.72 2.69 24.91
CA TYR A 44 -21.68 3.48 25.57
C TYR A 44 -20.41 2.66 25.74
N GLU A 45 -19.32 3.13 25.14
CA GLU A 45 -18.00 2.46 25.14
C GLU A 45 -17.40 2.35 26.55
N GLY A 46 -17.54 3.40 27.38
CA GLY A 46 -16.80 3.51 28.64
C GLY A 46 -17.07 2.42 29.68
N ILE A 47 -18.04 1.52 29.44
CA ILE A 47 -18.19 0.28 30.21
C ILE A 47 -17.00 -0.67 30.05
N SER A 48 -16.21 -0.55 28.98
CA SER A 48 -14.97 -1.28 28.75
C SER A 48 -13.94 -0.96 29.85
N HIS A 49 -13.95 0.29 30.34
CA HIS A 49 -13.07 0.81 31.38
C HIS A 49 -13.63 0.65 32.80
N ASP A 50 -14.95 0.74 32.97
CA ASP A 50 -15.63 0.57 34.27
C ASP A 50 -16.95 -0.22 34.13
N ARG A 51 -16.90 -1.48 34.58
CA ARG A 51 -18.03 -2.41 34.56
C ARG A 51 -18.96 -2.32 35.78
N SER A 52 -18.78 -1.33 36.67
CA SER A 52 -19.62 -1.17 37.88
C SER A 52 -21.11 -1.01 37.57
N TYR A 53 -21.44 -0.48 36.38
CA TYR A 53 -22.80 -0.39 35.85
C TYR A 53 -22.86 -0.99 34.43
N ASN A 54 -22.51 -2.28 34.30
CA ASN A 54 -22.41 -2.97 33.00
C ASN A 54 -23.69 -2.90 32.14
N GLU A 55 -24.88 -2.74 32.75
CA GLU A 55 -26.18 -2.59 32.07
C GLU A 55 -26.39 -1.20 31.41
N THR A 56 -25.40 -0.31 31.50
CA THR A 56 -25.43 1.02 30.86
C THR A 56 -25.55 0.94 29.34
N SER A 57 -24.94 -0.08 28.71
CA SER A 57 -24.95 -0.31 27.27
C SER A 57 -25.58 -1.66 26.93
N ASP A 58 -26.33 -1.72 25.84
CA ASP A 58 -26.86 -2.96 25.22
C ASP A 58 -25.84 -3.67 24.35
N ILE A 59 -24.78 -2.96 23.98
CA ILE A 59 -23.72 -3.42 23.07
C ILE A 59 -22.41 -3.42 23.86
N GLU A 60 -21.59 -4.46 23.74
CA GLU A 60 -20.18 -4.36 24.13
C GLU A 60 -19.49 -3.52 23.05
N SER A 61 -18.91 -2.39 23.46
CA SER A 61 -18.19 -1.51 22.56
C SER A 61 -16.85 -1.13 23.13
N GLN A 62 -15.87 -1.08 22.25
CA GLN A 62 -14.47 -0.75 22.53
C GLN A 62 -13.92 0.09 21.38
N MET A 63 -12.80 0.75 21.63
CA MET A 63 -12.07 1.53 20.63
C MET A 63 -10.70 0.89 20.35
N TYR A 64 -10.35 0.76 19.07
CA TYR A 64 -9.03 0.33 18.60
C TYR A 64 -8.55 -1.03 19.14
N THR A 65 -9.46 -1.89 19.61
CA THR A 65 -9.11 -3.23 20.07
C THR A 65 -8.55 -4.06 18.91
N TYR A 66 -7.41 -4.71 19.13
CA TYR A 66 -6.80 -5.57 18.11
C TYR A 66 -7.67 -6.80 17.82
N VAL A 67 -7.65 -7.25 16.56
CA VAL A 67 -8.39 -8.43 16.08
C VAL A 67 -8.25 -9.63 17.03
N LYS A 68 -7.02 -9.99 17.43
CA LYS A 68 -6.75 -11.11 18.34
C LYS A 68 -7.44 -10.98 19.72
N ASP A 69 -7.56 -9.75 20.21
CA ASP A 69 -8.14 -9.47 21.52
C ASP A 69 -9.68 -9.47 21.45
N ILE A 70 -10.25 -9.06 20.32
CA ILE A 70 -11.67 -9.23 20.01
C ILE A 70 -12.02 -10.72 19.93
N GLU A 71 -11.25 -11.52 19.20
CA GLU A 71 -11.46 -12.98 19.11
C GLU A 71 -11.45 -13.61 20.50
N LYS A 72 -10.47 -13.26 21.32
CA LYS A 72 -10.36 -13.74 22.71
C LYS A 72 -11.58 -13.32 23.53
N TYR A 73 -12.01 -12.07 23.43
CA TYR A 73 -13.20 -11.58 24.16
C TYR A 73 -14.44 -12.40 23.79
N LEU A 74 -14.69 -12.56 22.49
CA LEU A 74 -15.86 -13.27 21.96
C LEU A 74 -15.88 -14.76 22.36
N THR A 75 -14.75 -15.40 22.65
CA THR A 75 -14.78 -16.80 23.14
C THR A 75 -15.36 -16.97 24.55
N THR A 76 -15.41 -15.90 25.34
CA THR A 76 -15.78 -15.97 26.76
C THR A 76 -17.00 -15.12 27.13
N HIS A 77 -17.40 -14.19 26.26
CA HIS A 77 -18.53 -13.29 26.47
C HIS A 77 -19.52 -13.42 25.32
N GLN A 78 -20.75 -13.78 25.66
CA GLN A 78 -21.82 -14.14 24.70
C GLN A 78 -23.15 -13.44 25.03
N ASP A 79 -23.14 -12.48 25.95
CA ASP A 79 -24.32 -11.78 26.46
C ASP A 79 -24.74 -10.57 25.61
N LYS A 80 -23.80 -9.97 24.87
CA LYS A 80 -24.03 -8.78 24.04
C LYS A 80 -23.35 -8.91 22.67
N PRO A 81 -23.90 -8.27 21.62
CA PRO A 81 -23.13 -8.06 20.40
C PRO A 81 -21.92 -7.15 20.68
N PHE A 82 -20.88 -7.32 19.88
CA PHE A 82 -19.65 -6.55 19.93
C PHE A 82 -19.56 -5.64 18.70
N ILE A 83 -19.38 -4.34 18.92
CA ILE A 83 -19.19 -3.33 17.87
C ILE A 83 -18.03 -2.42 18.26
N LEU A 84 -17.09 -2.19 17.36
CA LEU A 84 -16.07 -1.17 17.58
C LEU A 84 -16.64 0.22 17.27
N CYS A 85 -16.82 1.07 18.28
CA CYS A 85 -17.26 2.45 18.02
C CYS A 85 -16.19 3.29 17.33
N GLU A 86 -14.91 2.89 17.43
CA GLU A 86 -13.79 3.41 16.66
C GLU A 86 -12.82 2.26 16.36
N TYR A 87 -12.35 2.14 15.12
CA TYR A 87 -11.28 1.21 14.74
C TYR A 87 -10.56 1.70 13.48
N ALA A 88 -9.48 1.01 13.11
CA ALA A 88 -8.71 1.27 11.89
C ALA A 88 -8.39 2.77 11.73
N HIS A 89 -7.63 3.31 12.68
CA HIS A 89 -7.31 4.73 12.75
C HIS A 89 -6.66 5.22 11.44
N SER A 90 -7.29 6.18 10.78
CA SER A 90 -7.07 6.54 9.39
C SER A 90 -6.10 7.72 9.22
N MET A 91 -5.29 8.03 10.24
CA MET A 91 -4.33 9.13 10.21
C MET A 91 -3.26 8.95 9.14
N GLY A 92 -3.19 9.91 8.21
CA GLY A 92 -2.24 9.87 7.12
C GLY A 92 -2.39 8.64 6.21
N ASN A 93 -1.26 8.00 5.91
CA ASN A 93 -1.16 6.78 5.12
C ASN A 93 -1.30 5.56 6.05
N SER A 94 -2.53 5.07 6.18
CA SER A 94 -2.93 4.08 7.18
C SER A 94 -3.94 3.07 6.61
N ASN A 95 -4.79 2.49 7.46
CA ASN A 95 -5.79 1.44 7.15
C ASN A 95 -5.19 0.15 6.60
N GLY A 96 -3.94 -0.16 6.98
CA GLY A 96 -3.34 -1.47 6.78
C GLY A 96 -4.12 -2.55 7.53
N ALA A 97 -4.20 -3.73 6.93
CA ALA A 97 -4.83 -4.94 7.44
C ALA A 97 -6.32 -4.83 7.79
N LEU A 98 -7.04 -3.84 7.23
CA LEU A 98 -8.48 -3.64 7.47
C LEU A 98 -9.32 -4.91 7.26
N PHE A 99 -8.96 -5.72 6.26
CA PHE A 99 -9.66 -6.97 5.94
C PHE A 99 -9.71 -7.95 7.12
N LYS A 100 -8.73 -7.93 8.03
CA LYS A 100 -8.72 -8.82 9.20
C LYS A 100 -9.88 -8.55 10.15
N TYR A 101 -10.29 -7.28 10.28
CA TYR A 101 -11.47 -6.92 11.05
C TYR A 101 -12.76 -7.38 10.36
N ILE A 102 -12.81 -7.32 9.03
CA ILE A 102 -13.97 -7.78 8.25
C ILE A 102 -14.13 -9.30 8.30
N ASP A 103 -13.02 -10.03 8.32
CA ASP A 103 -13.04 -11.49 8.45
C ASP A 103 -13.69 -11.96 9.76
N LEU A 104 -13.65 -11.14 10.82
CA LEU A 104 -14.34 -11.45 12.08
C LEU A 104 -15.85 -11.50 11.92
N GLU A 105 -16.45 -10.69 11.04
CA GLU A 105 -17.91 -10.68 10.79
C GLU A 105 -18.38 -12.03 10.23
N LYS A 106 -17.51 -12.70 9.46
CA LYS A 106 -17.78 -14.01 8.86
C LYS A 106 -17.60 -15.14 9.87
N LYS A 107 -16.78 -14.92 10.91
CA LYS A 107 -16.36 -15.94 11.87
C LYS A 107 -17.16 -15.92 13.17
N TYR A 108 -17.60 -14.76 13.63
CA TYR A 108 -18.25 -14.58 14.94
C TYR A 108 -19.61 -13.90 14.81
N PRO A 109 -20.73 -14.63 15.03
CA PRO A 109 -22.08 -14.07 14.89
C PRO A 109 -22.38 -12.85 15.77
N LEU A 110 -21.68 -12.70 16.90
CA LEU A 110 -21.82 -11.56 17.80
C LEU A 110 -20.96 -10.36 17.41
N TYR A 111 -19.98 -10.50 16.52
CA TYR A 111 -19.21 -9.37 16.01
C TYR A 111 -19.97 -8.72 14.86
N GLN A 112 -20.37 -7.47 15.03
CA GLN A 112 -21.21 -6.74 14.06
C GLN A 112 -20.48 -5.54 13.43
N GLY A 113 -19.15 -5.64 13.32
CA GLY A 113 -18.31 -4.64 12.64
C GLY A 113 -17.91 -3.46 13.52
N GLY A 114 -17.71 -2.30 12.90
CA GLY A 114 -17.29 -1.09 13.59
C GLY A 114 -17.32 0.16 12.72
N PHE A 115 -16.91 1.28 13.31
CA PHE A 115 -16.86 2.59 12.65
C PHE A 115 -15.41 3.06 12.50
N ILE A 116 -14.95 3.25 11.26
CA ILE A 116 -13.59 3.74 11.00
C ILE A 116 -13.42 5.14 11.57
N TRP A 117 -12.32 5.39 12.27
CA TRP A 117 -11.94 6.73 12.70
C TRP A 117 -10.93 7.36 11.72
N ASP A 118 -11.25 8.43 10.99
CA ASP A 118 -12.57 9.04 10.82
C ASP A 118 -12.85 9.42 9.35
N TYR A 119 -13.94 10.15 9.11
CA TYR A 119 -14.32 10.45 7.74
C TYR A 119 -13.41 11.48 7.07
N ILE A 120 -13.00 12.56 7.75
CA ILE A 120 -12.41 13.74 7.11
C ILE A 120 -11.32 14.43 7.93
N ASP A 121 -10.22 14.80 7.27
CA ASP A 121 -9.17 15.62 7.89
C ASP A 121 -9.70 16.97 8.37
N GLN A 122 -9.47 17.28 9.64
CA GLN A 122 -9.89 18.53 10.27
C GLN A 122 -8.80 19.61 10.15
N ALA A 123 -8.39 19.90 8.92
CA ALA A 123 -7.39 20.91 8.60
C ALA A 123 -8.03 22.18 8.00
N LEU A 124 -7.40 23.33 8.20
CA LEU A 124 -7.93 24.65 7.83
C LEU A 124 -7.03 25.36 6.84
N TYR A 125 -7.62 25.96 5.80
CA TYR A 125 -6.85 26.85 4.92
C TYR A 125 -6.57 28.19 5.59
N HIS A 126 -5.30 28.59 5.65
CA HIS A 126 -4.83 29.89 6.11
C HIS A 126 -3.70 30.38 5.19
N ASP A 127 -3.82 31.61 4.67
CA ASP A 127 -2.84 32.21 3.74
C ASP A 127 -2.44 31.30 2.55
N GLY A 128 -3.40 30.55 2.02
CA GLY A 128 -3.19 29.65 0.88
C GLY A 128 -2.55 28.30 1.24
N LYS A 129 -2.31 28.03 2.53
CA LYS A 129 -1.74 26.78 3.03
C LYS A 129 -2.77 26.01 3.83
N LEU A 130 -2.68 24.68 3.80
CA LEU A 130 -3.47 23.83 4.67
C LEU A 130 -2.73 23.72 6.01
N CYS A 131 -3.37 24.16 7.08
CA CYS A 131 -2.79 24.26 8.42
C CYS A 131 -3.49 23.32 9.39
N TYR A 132 -2.75 22.91 10.41
CA TYR A 132 -3.21 22.08 11.52
C TYR A 132 -2.76 22.67 12.86
N GLY A 133 -2.87 21.91 13.94
CA GLY A 133 -2.48 22.34 15.27
C GLY A 133 -1.08 22.95 15.32
N GLY A 134 -0.99 24.12 15.91
CA GLY A 134 0.25 24.82 16.21
C GLY A 134 0.69 25.82 15.14
N ASP A 135 0.12 25.77 13.94
CA ASP A 135 0.36 26.74 12.87
C ASP A 135 -0.28 28.12 13.18
N PHE A 136 -1.31 28.14 14.04
CA PHE A 136 -1.96 29.36 14.52
C PHE A 136 -1.27 29.93 15.78
N LYS A 137 -0.09 29.40 16.13
CA LYS A 137 0.71 29.78 17.32
C LYS A 137 0.04 29.49 18.66
N GLU A 138 -1.05 28.73 18.66
CA GLU A 138 -1.73 28.22 19.84
C GLU A 138 -0.88 27.14 20.51
N ARG A 139 -0.74 27.20 21.84
CA ARG A 139 -0.06 26.18 22.65
C ARG A 139 -0.80 26.03 24.00
N PRO A 140 -0.97 24.81 24.54
CA PRO A 140 -0.57 23.52 23.95
C PRO A 140 -1.33 23.21 22.65
N SER A 141 -0.79 22.32 21.84
CA SER A 141 -1.38 21.84 20.59
C SER A 141 -0.90 20.41 20.32
N ASP A 142 -1.79 19.59 19.78
CA ASP A 142 -1.55 18.19 19.38
C ASP A 142 -1.25 18.05 17.88
N TYR A 143 -0.89 19.16 17.23
CA TYR A 143 -0.37 19.21 15.87
C TYR A 143 -1.28 18.56 14.81
N ASP A 144 -0.76 17.62 14.03
CA ASP A 144 -1.42 16.97 12.91
C ASP A 144 -2.35 15.82 13.34
N PHE A 145 -2.50 15.57 14.65
CA PHE A 145 -3.41 14.54 15.17
C PHE A 145 -4.88 14.77 14.80
N CYS A 146 -5.24 15.93 14.26
CA CYS A 146 -6.55 16.22 13.70
C CYS A 146 -6.75 15.75 12.23
N GLY A 147 -5.71 15.22 11.58
CA GLY A 147 -5.71 14.70 10.20
C GLY A 147 -5.95 13.19 10.12
N ASN A 148 -7.16 12.73 10.47
CA ASN A 148 -7.50 11.31 10.56
C ASN A 148 -8.44 10.79 9.47
N GLY A 149 -8.62 11.54 8.38
CA GLY A 149 -9.74 11.32 7.46
C GLY A 149 -9.52 10.28 6.38
N LEU A 150 -10.56 9.49 6.10
CA LEU A 150 -10.71 8.72 4.84
C LEU A 150 -10.79 9.63 3.59
N VAL A 151 -11.21 10.88 3.77
CA VAL A 151 -11.13 11.93 2.75
C VAL A 151 -10.30 13.10 3.25
N PHE A 152 -9.61 13.76 2.32
CA PHE A 152 -8.88 14.99 2.61
C PHE A 152 -9.84 16.10 3.06
N ALA A 153 -9.32 17.19 3.62
CA ALA A 153 -10.11 18.36 4.03
C ALA A 153 -10.97 18.96 2.89
N ASN A 154 -10.63 18.72 1.63
CA ASN A 154 -11.40 19.14 0.45
C ASN A 154 -12.42 18.10 -0.05
N ARG A 155 -12.65 17.01 0.71
CA ARG A 155 -13.58 15.89 0.42
C ARG A 155 -13.16 15.00 -0.75
N LYS A 156 -11.97 15.18 -1.33
CA LYS A 156 -11.42 14.18 -2.25
C LYS A 156 -11.03 12.92 -1.45
N ASN A 157 -11.28 11.76 -2.04
CA ASN A 157 -10.86 10.50 -1.45
C ASN A 157 -9.35 10.47 -1.26
N THR A 158 -8.92 9.95 -0.12
CA THR A 158 -7.55 9.47 0.01
C THR A 158 -7.42 8.10 -0.68
N PRO A 159 -6.20 7.67 -1.03
CA PRO A 159 -6.00 6.38 -1.68
C PRO A 159 -6.53 5.17 -0.91
N LYS A 160 -6.54 5.22 0.43
CA LYS A 160 -7.05 4.13 1.27
C LYS A 160 -8.55 3.84 1.08
N MET A 161 -9.31 4.76 0.47
CA MET A 161 -10.73 4.56 0.18
C MET A 161 -10.96 3.38 -0.77
N GLN A 162 -10.00 3.02 -1.63
CA GLN A 162 -10.12 1.83 -2.48
C GLN A 162 -10.22 0.55 -1.64
N GLU A 163 -9.42 0.47 -0.57
CA GLU A 163 -9.37 -0.69 0.33
C GLU A 163 -10.63 -0.75 1.18
N VAL A 164 -11.09 0.39 1.70
CA VAL A 164 -12.34 0.48 2.46
C VAL A 164 -13.52 0.03 1.61
N LYS A 165 -13.61 0.52 0.37
CA LYS A 165 -14.68 0.14 -0.56
C LYS A 165 -14.69 -1.37 -0.85
N TYR A 166 -13.50 -1.96 -1.07
CA TYR A 166 -13.36 -3.40 -1.28
C TYR A 166 -13.78 -4.17 -0.03
N CYS A 167 -13.20 -3.83 1.12
CA CYS A 167 -13.47 -4.49 2.40
C CYS A 167 -14.95 -4.44 2.80
N TYR A 168 -15.66 -3.36 2.42
CA TYR A 168 -17.07 -3.16 2.77
C TYR A 168 -18.06 -3.63 1.69
N GLN A 169 -17.60 -4.30 0.64
CA GLN A 169 -18.51 -4.80 -0.39
C GLN A 169 -19.40 -5.93 0.16
N TYR A 170 -20.67 -5.94 -0.25
CA TYR A 170 -21.67 -6.90 0.24
C TYR A 170 -21.74 -8.20 -0.56
N VAL A 171 -20.78 -8.45 -1.46
CA VAL A 171 -20.70 -9.69 -2.22
C VAL A 171 -19.27 -10.19 -2.16
N ASP A 172 -19.10 -11.37 -1.55
CA ASP A 172 -17.83 -12.08 -1.59
C ASP A 172 -17.78 -12.95 -2.84
N PHE A 173 -16.59 -13.07 -3.41
CA PHE A 173 -16.33 -13.91 -4.57
C PHE A 173 -15.33 -15.00 -4.21
N THR A 174 -15.49 -16.18 -4.80
CA THR A 174 -14.42 -17.19 -4.85
C THR A 174 -14.31 -17.65 -6.29
N ILE A 175 -13.14 -17.43 -6.88
CA ILE A 175 -12.90 -17.66 -8.30
C ILE A 175 -11.82 -18.72 -8.47
N ASN A 176 -12.03 -19.61 -9.44
CA ASN A 176 -10.99 -20.49 -9.94
C ASN A 176 -11.13 -20.64 -11.48
N GLU A 177 -10.31 -21.49 -12.06
CA GLU A 177 -10.29 -21.74 -13.51
C GLU A 177 -11.61 -22.30 -14.06
N GLN A 178 -12.47 -22.91 -13.22
CA GLN A 178 -13.70 -23.59 -13.64
C GLN A 178 -14.97 -22.82 -13.28
N GLU A 179 -14.99 -22.12 -12.15
CA GLU A 179 -16.20 -21.51 -11.59
C GLU A 179 -15.96 -20.20 -10.84
N ILE A 180 -17.02 -19.41 -10.76
CA ILE A 180 -17.12 -18.18 -9.98
C ILE A 180 -18.27 -18.38 -9.00
N LYS A 181 -17.95 -18.44 -7.72
CA LYS A 181 -18.92 -18.48 -6.61
C LYS A 181 -19.16 -17.05 -6.11
N LEU A 182 -20.43 -16.70 -5.91
CA LEU A 182 -20.87 -15.43 -5.34
C LEU A 182 -21.66 -15.69 -4.06
N ASP A 183 -21.27 -15.04 -2.97
CA ASP A 183 -21.98 -15.07 -1.70
C ASP A 183 -22.64 -13.71 -1.47
N ASN A 184 -23.97 -13.62 -1.62
CA ASN A 184 -24.75 -12.39 -1.43
C ASN A 184 -24.92 -12.09 0.07
N ARG A 185 -24.19 -11.11 0.58
CA ARG A 185 -24.27 -10.66 1.98
C ARG A 185 -25.22 -9.48 2.20
N TYR A 186 -25.93 -9.00 1.19
CA TYR A 186 -27.03 -8.08 1.42
C TYR A 186 -28.11 -8.74 2.29
N LEU A 187 -28.75 -7.94 3.14
CA LEU A 187 -29.85 -8.40 4.00
C LEU A 187 -31.21 -8.39 3.28
N PHE A 188 -31.40 -7.51 2.30
CA PHE A 188 -32.70 -7.26 1.67
C PHE A 188 -32.67 -7.13 0.14
N THR A 189 -31.49 -7.18 -0.48
CA THR A 189 -31.29 -6.92 -1.91
C THR A 189 -30.89 -8.20 -2.66
N ASP A 190 -31.59 -8.52 -3.75
CA ASP A 190 -31.22 -9.61 -4.66
C ASP A 190 -30.12 -9.14 -5.63
N LEU A 191 -29.25 -10.06 -6.07
CA LEU A 191 -28.22 -9.72 -7.05
C LEU A 191 -28.75 -9.45 -8.46
N ASN A 192 -30.01 -9.76 -8.74
CA ASN A 192 -30.64 -9.48 -10.04
C ASN A 192 -30.82 -7.98 -10.32
N GLU A 193 -30.61 -7.13 -9.31
CA GLU A 193 -30.53 -5.68 -9.46
C GLU A 193 -29.23 -5.19 -10.09
N TYR A 194 -28.24 -6.07 -10.22
CA TYR A 194 -26.90 -5.75 -10.72
C TYR A 194 -26.56 -6.57 -11.97
N THR A 195 -25.57 -6.08 -12.72
CA THR A 195 -24.94 -6.81 -13.81
C THR A 195 -23.54 -7.24 -13.37
N LEU A 196 -23.24 -8.54 -13.46
CA LEU A 196 -21.89 -9.05 -13.29
C LEU A 196 -21.13 -8.93 -14.63
N GLN A 197 -20.13 -8.08 -14.68
CA GLN A 197 -19.18 -8.00 -15.79
C GLN A 197 -17.94 -8.85 -15.46
N ILE A 198 -17.57 -9.75 -16.37
CA ILE A 198 -16.42 -10.67 -16.28
C ILE A 198 -15.47 -10.32 -17.42
N ASP A 199 -14.30 -9.78 -17.11
CA ASP A 199 -13.27 -9.42 -18.08
C ASP A 199 -12.10 -10.40 -18.00
N LEU A 200 -11.68 -10.95 -19.15
CA LEU A 200 -10.44 -11.69 -19.29
C LEU A 200 -9.34 -10.74 -19.76
N LEU A 201 -8.29 -10.62 -18.96
CA LEU A 201 -7.10 -9.85 -19.25
C LEU A 201 -6.00 -10.79 -19.77
N CYS A 202 -5.19 -10.29 -20.70
CA CYS A 202 -3.95 -10.92 -21.15
C CYS A 202 -2.86 -9.85 -21.13
N ASP A 203 -1.79 -10.07 -20.36
CA ASP A 203 -0.72 -9.09 -20.10
C ASP A 203 -1.29 -7.71 -19.70
N GLY A 204 -2.36 -7.70 -18.90
CA GLY A 204 -3.06 -6.50 -18.42
C GLY A 204 -4.07 -5.85 -19.38
N TYR A 205 -4.21 -6.35 -20.61
CA TYR A 205 -5.19 -5.84 -21.58
C TYR A 205 -6.46 -6.70 -21.59
N VAL A 206 -7.64 -6.07 -21.52
CA VAL A 206 -8.92 -6.77 -21.67
C VAL A 206 -9.03 -7.32 -23.10
N ILE A 207 -9.03 -8.64 -23.24
CA ILE A 207 -9.15 -9.34 -24.53
C ILE A 207 -10.55 -9.91 -24.77
N LYS A 208 -11.32 -10.16 -23.70
CA LYS A 208 -12.71 -10.61 -23.76
C LYS A 208 -13.48 -10.03 -22.57
N SER A 209 -14.77 -9.80 -22.75
CA SER A 209 -15.68 -9.35 -21.69
C SER A 209 -17.03 -10.04 -21.85
N GLN A 210 -17.66 -10.38 -20.74
CA GLN A 210 -19.00 -10.96 -20.71
C GLN A 210 -19.81 -10.34 -19.56
N ASN A 211 -21.06 -9.96 -19.87
CA ASN A 211 -22.02 -9.52 -18.88
C ASN A 211 -23.03 -10.64 -18.60
N VAL A 212 -23.33 -10.87 -17.32
CA VAL A 212 -24.26 -11.88 -16.84
C VAL A 212 -25.20 -11.26 -15.81
N MET A 213 -26.50 -11.55 -15.93
CA MET A 213 -27.46 -11.27 -14.87
C MET A 213 -27.48 -12.45 -13.90
N ILE A 214 -27.39 -12.17 -12.60
CA ILE A 214 -27.30 -13.19 -11.57
C ILE A 214 -28.52 -13.05 -10.67
N GLU A 215 -29.33 -14.10 -10.56
CA GLU A 215 -30.35 -14.20 -9.51
C GLU A 215 -29.73 -14.85 -8.29
N CYS A 216 -29.70 -14.13 -7.17
CA CYS A 216 -29.21 -14.64 -5.90
C CYS A 216 -29.87 -13.86 -4.78
N ALA A 217 -30.78 -14.53 -4.08
CA ALA A 217 -31.52 -13.95 -2.98
C ALA A 217 -30.58 -13.42 -1.86
N PRO A 218 -31.03 -12.44 -1.06
CA PRO A 218 -30.29 -11.98 0.12
C PRO A 218 -29.80 -13.16 0.98
N GLN A 219 -28.59 -13.05 1.52
CA GLN A 219 -27.97 -14.06 2.39
C GLN A 219 -27.86 -15.47 1.77
N SER A 220 -27.81 -15.55 0.43
CA SER A 220 -27.70 -16.80 -0.32
C SER A 220 -26.41 -16.86 -1.15
N THR A 221 -26.10 -18.05 -1.64
CA THR A 221 -24.93 -18.33 -2.48
C THR A 221 -25.39 -18.81 -3.85
N THR A 222 -24.66 -18.44 -4.90
CA THR A 222 -24.80 -19.02 -6.23
C THR A 222 -23.44 -19.24 -6.89
N THR A 223 -23.38 -20.14 -7.87
CA THR A 223 -22.16 -20.44 -8.62
C THR A 223 -22.46 -20.43 -10.10
N ILE A 224 -21.62 -19.75 -10.87
CA ILE A 224 -21.62 -19.79 -12.33
C ILE A 224 -20.33 -20.41 -12.84
N LYS A 225 -20.37 -20.92 -14.08
CA LYS A 225 -19.15 -21.37 -14.76
C LYS A 225 -18.28 -20.16 -15.08
N ASN A 226 -16.97 -20.31 -14.91
CA ASN A 226 -16.01 -19.41 -15.51
C ASN A 226 -16.13 -19.54 -17.04
N PRO A 227 -16.48 -18.46 -17.76
CA PRO A 227 -16.74 -18.54 -19.20
C PRO A 227 -15.46 -18.63 -20.05
N PHE A 228 -14.29 -18.47 -19.43
CA PHE A 228 -13.02 -18.38 -20.14
C PHE A 228 -12.09 -19.53 -19.76
N MET A 229 -11.56 -20.18 -20.80
CA MET A 229 -10.41 -21.06 -20.68
C MET A 229 -9.20 -20.33 -21.27
N VAL A 230 -8.07 -20.45 -20.60
CA VAL A 230 -6.81 -19.84 -21.01
C VAL A 230 -5.81 -20.93 -21.35
N GLU A 231 -5.01 -20.70 -22.39
CA GLU A 231 -3.92 -21.57 -22.81
C GLU A 231 -2.73 -20.69 -23.18
N GLY A 232 -1.52 -21.20 -22.95
CA GLY A 232 -0.27 -20.56 -23.36
C GLY A 232 0.64 -20.17 -22.20
N ASP A 233 1.55 -19.27 -22.51
CA ASP A 233 2.72 -18.86 -21.73
C ASP A 233 2.66 -17.38 -21.30
N LYS A 234 1.46 -16.80 -21.37
CA LYS A 234 1.18 -15.41 -21.02
C LYS A 234 0.47 -15.32 -19.68
N GLU A 235 0.54 -14.15 -19.07
CA GLU A 235 -0.24 -13.89 -17.88
C GLU A 235 -1.68 -13.58 -18.26
N TYR A 236 -2.60 -14.34 -17.67
CA TYR A 236 -4.02 -14.06 -17.76
C TYR A 236 -4.57 -13.74 -16.38
N ALA A 237 -5.58 -12.87 -16.34
CA ALA A 237 -6.36 -12.61 -15.14
C ALA A 237 -7.84 -12.47 -15.48
N LEU A 238 -8.71 -12.82 -14.54
CA LEU A 238 -10.12 -12.44 -14.57
C LEU A 238 -10.31 -11.27 -13.64
N ASN A 239 -10.92 -10.20 -14.14
CA ASN A 239 -11.45 -9.13 -13.30
C ASN A 239 -12.97 -9.19 -13.36
N ILE A 240 -13.62 -9.34 -12.20
CA ILE A 240 -15.08 -9.29 -12.09
C ILE A 240 -15.55 -8.04 -11.39
N TYR A 241 -16.65 -7.49 -11.89
CA TYR A 241 -17.28 -6.29 -11.37
C TYR A 241 -18.79 -6.48 -11.28
N LEU A 242 -19.36 -6.29 -10.09
CA LEU A 242 -20.80 -6.18 -9.90
C LEU A 242 -21.21 -4.72 -10.06
N LYS A 243 -21.97 -4.41 -11.11
CA LYS A 243 -22.31 -3.05 -11.52
C LYS A 243 -23.80 -2.76 -11.48
N LYS A 244 -24.16 -1.53 -11.11
CA LYS A 244 -25.49 -0.94 -11.27
C LYS A 244 -25.32 0.55 -11.58
N ASP A 245 -26.05 1.06 -12.57
CA ASP A 245 -25.97 2.46 -13.01
C ASP A 245 -24.53 2.97 -13.28
N ASN A 246 -23.72 2.14 -13.95
CA ASN A 246 -22.29 2.37 -14.23
C ASN A 246 -21.38 2.50 -12.99
N GLN A 247 -21.87 2.23 -11.78
CA GLN A 247 -21.07 2.16 -10.57
C GLN A 247 -20.71 0.72 -10.24
N VAL A 248 -19.47 0.51 -9.78
CA VAL A 248 -19.00 -0.78 -9.25
C VAL A 248 -19.32 -0.84 -7.76
N TYR A 249 -20.05 -1.87 -7.35
CA TYR A 249 -20.45 -2.11 -5.96
C TYR A 249 -19.63 -3.21 -5.27
N ALA A 250 -19.11 -4.15 -6.04
CA ALA A 250 -18.23 -5.22 -5.57
C ALA A 250 -17.34 -5.65 -6.74
N TYR A 251 -16.13 -6.09 -6.44
CA TYR A 251 -15.21 -6.61 -7.44
C TYR A 251 -14.25 -7.63 -6.82
N GLU A 252 -13.65 -8.44 -7.67
CA GLU A 252 -12.62 -9.41 -7.30
C GLU A 252 -11.79 -9.76 -8.55
N GLN A 253 -10.61 -10.32 -8.34
CA GLN A 253 -9.76 -10.85 -9.41
C GLN A 253 -9.29 -12.28 -9.18
N TYR A 254 -8.92 -12.95 -10.27
CA TYR A 254 -8.22 -14.22 -10.26
C TYR A 254 -7.09 -14.19 -11.26
N ILE A 255 -5.85 -14.31 -10.79
CA ILE A 255 -4.67 -14.37 -11.63
C ILE A 255 -4.37 -15.85 -11.91
N TYR A 256 -4.33 -16.23 -13.18
CA TYR A 256 -4.02 -17.60 -13.57
C TYR A 256 -2.54 -17.89 -13.34
N ASN A 257 -2.24 -19.11 -12.90
CA ASN A 257 -0.86 -19.57 -12.84
C ASN A 257 -0.30 -19.67 -14.27
N TYR A 258 0.91 -19.16 -14.47
CA TYR A 258 1.66 -19.33 -15.71
C TYR A 258 3.14 -19.49 -15.38
N GLU A 259 3.88 -20.12 -16.28
CA GLU A 259 5.34 -20.15 -16.21
C GLU A 259 5.87 -19.06 -17.15
N PRO A 260 6.50 -17.99 -16.63
CA PRO A 260 7.07 -16.95 -17.48
C PRO A 260 8.17 -17.54 -18.37
N GLN A 261 8.17 -17.18 -19.65
CA GLN A 261 9.28 -17.55 -20.52
C GLN A 261 10.54 -16.79 -20.14
N THR A 262 11.66 -17.50 -20.03
CA THR A 262 12.96 -16.85 -19.90
C THR A 262 13.25 -16.02 -21.15
N ALA A 263 13.43 -14.71 -20.97
CA ALA A 263 13.83 -13.83 -22.05
C ALA A 263 15.11 -14.35 -22.73
N LYS A 264 15.11 -14.39 -24.07
CA LYS A 264 16.31 -14.80 -24.82
C LYS A 264 17.41 -13.76 -24.60
N LYS A 265 18.59 -14.24 -24.19
CA LYS A 265 19.79 -13.39 -24.11
C LYS A 265 20.13 -12.84 -25.49
N SER A 266 20.56 -11.58 -25.51
CA SER A 266 21.03 -10.93 -26.74
C SER A 266 22.22 -11.69 -27.34
N SER A 267 22.22 -11.83 -28.66
CA SER A 267 23.36 -12.32 -29.43
C SER A 267 24.27 -11.20 -29.95
N LEU A 268 23.93 -9.94 -29.66
CA LEU A 268 24.74 -8.79 -30.07
C LEU A 268 25.98 -8.68 -29.17
N PRO A 269 27.14 -8.25 -29.72
CA PRO A 269 28.36 -8.16 -28.95
C PRO A 269 28.40 -6.92 -28.05
N VAL A 270 29.20 -6.97 -26.99
CA VAL A 270 29.54 -5.81 -26.15
C VAL A 270 31.04 -5.49 -26.22
N LYS A 271 31.38 -4.21 -26.14
CA LYS A 271 32.77 -3.75 -25.96
C LYS A 271 32.96 -3.22 -24.55
N VAL A 272 33.90 -3.79 -23.83
CA VAL A 272 34.25 -3.35 -22.46
C VAL A 272 35.49 -2.45 -22.48
N ILE A 273 35.39 -1.26 -21.91
CA ILE A 273 36.47 -0.29 -21.74
C ILE A 273 36.68 -0.10 -20.24
N GLU A 274 37.89 -0.35 -19.75
CA GLU A 274 38.15 -0.32 -18.31
C GLU A 274 39.34 0.57 -18.00
N ASP A 275 39.21 1.39 -16.97
CA ASP A 275 40.29 2.16 -16.38
C ASP A 275 40.41 1.89 -14.87
N TYR A 276 41.25 2.67 -14.18
CA TYR A 276 41.47 2.52 -12.75
C TYR A 276 40.22 2.78 -11.89
N LEU A 277 39.32 3.64 -12.33
CA LEU A 277 38.15 4.12 -11.60
C LEU A 277 36.82 3.58 -12.14
N ASN A 278 36.75 3.21 -13.42
CA ASN A 278 35.50 2.93 -14.12
C ASN A 278 35.58 1.70 -15.03
N VAL A 279 34.40 1.14 -15.28
CA VAL A 279 34.13 0.10 -16.28
C VAL A 279 33.02 0.63 -17.18
N GLY A 280 33.33 0.86 -18.45
CA GLY A 280 32.37 1.19 -19.49
C GLY A 280 31.99 -0.04 -20.30
N VAL A 281 30.70 -0.24 -20.53
CA VAL A 281 30.17 -1.26 -21.47
C VAL A 281 29.47 -0.54 -22.60
N VAL A 282 29.91 -0.80 -23.84
CA VAL A 282 29.47 -0.09 -25.05
C VAL A 282 28.87 -1.10 -26.02
N GLY A 283 27.64 -0.84 -26.46
CA GLY A 283 27.03 -1.53 -27.60
C GLY A 283 26.83 -0.60 -28.78
N LYS A 284 25.99 -1.00 -29.73
CA LYS A 284 25.71 -0.20 -30.93
C LYS A 284 25.02 1.13 -30.60
N ASP A 285 23.97 1.06 -29.78
CA ASP A 285 23.06 2.17 -29.53
C ASP A 285 23.13 2.69 -28.08
N PHE A 286 23.99 2.11 -27.25
CA PHE A 286 24.07 2.42 -25.82
C PHE A 286 25.50 2.43 -25.28
N ASN A 287 25.68 3.13 -24.16
CA ASN A 287 26.86 2.99 -23.32
C ASN A 287 26.48 3.12 -21.84
N VAL A 288 27.04 2.24 -21.01
CA VAL A 288 26.82 2.18 -19.56
C VAL A 288 28.15 2.38 -18.85
N ILE A 289 28.19 3.19 -17.80
CA ILE A 289 29.40 3.42 -17.00
C ILE A 289 29.14 3.03 -15.55
N PHE A 290 30.03 2.18 -15.06
CA PHE A 290 30.08 1.72 -13.69
C PHE A 290 31.34 2.28 -13.01
N SER A 291 31.15 3.03 -11.94
CA SER A 291 32.26 3.46 -11.08
C SER A 291 32.61 2.34 -10.10
N LYS A 292 33.90 2.00 -9.99
CA LYS A 292 34.39 1.04 -9.00
C LYS A 292 34.15 1.48 -7.55
N GLN A 293 33.83 2.75 -7.31
CA GLN A 293 33.56 3.31 -5.98
C GLN A 293 32.09 3.66 -5.72
N LYS A 294 31.25 3.74 -6.76
CA LYS A 294 29.88 4.30 -6.64
C LYS A 294 28.78 3.47 -7.31
N GLY A 295 29.10 2.35 -7.94
CA GLY A 295 28.11 1.55 -8.67
C GLY A 295 27.81 2.11 -10.06
N LEU A 296 26.58 1.93 -10.55
CA LEU A 296 26.10 2.46 -11.83
C LEU A 296 26.00 3.98 -11.78
N VAL A 297 26.73 4.69 -12.64
CA VAL A 297 26.80 6.16 -12.65
C VAL A 297 26.28 6.83 -13.93
N SER A 298 26.12 6.07 -15.01
CA SER A 298 25.59 6.55 -16.29
C SER A 298 24.99 5.38 -17.07
N TYR A 299 23.83 5.62 -17.67
CA TYR A 299 23.19 4.75 -18.65
C TYR A 299 22.69 5.63 -19.77
N ARG A 300 23.29 5.52 -20.95
CA ARG A 300 22.82 6.22 -22.14
C ARG A 300 22.33 5.25 -23.19
N TYR A 301 21.19 5.57 -23.78
CA TYR A 301 20.59 4.87 -24.92
C TYR A 301 20.21 5.90 -25.97
N HIS A 302 20.57 5.67 -27.24
CA HIS A 302 20.40 6.64 -28.34
C HIS A 302 20.88 8.07 -28.00
N GLN A 303 22.02 8.16 -27.30
CA GLN A 303 22.66 9.40 -26.83
C GLN A 303 21.98 10.12 -25.65
N GLU A 304 20.81 9.67 -25.22
CA GLU A 304 20.08 10.23 -24.08
C GLU A 304 20.59 9.65 -22.76
N GLU A 305 20.86 10.49 -21.76
CA GLU A 305 21.26 10.06 -20.43
C GLU A 305 20.05 9.91 -19.50
N TYR A 306 20.00 8.78 -18.80
CA TYR A 306 18.91 8.46 -17.88
C TYR A 306 19.30 8.67 -16.42
N ILE A 307 20.57 8.44 -16.05
CA ILE A 307 21.01 8.45 -14.66
C ILE A 307 21.55 9.84 -14.29
N ARG A 308 20.89 10.50 -13.34
CA ARG A 308 21.29 11.82 -12.82
C ARG A 308 22.26 11.70 -11.64
N VAL A 309 22.06 10.69 -10.79
CA VAL A 309 22.86 10.40 -9.59
C VAL A 309 23.15 8.91 -9.56
N PRO A 310 24.35 8.46 -9.10
CA PRO A 310 24.65 7.04 -8.98
C PRO A 310 23.56 6.25 -8.26
N VAL A 311 23.19 5.11 -8.84
CA VAL A 311 22.19 4.20 -8.28
C VAL A 311 22.74 3.54 -7.02
N LYS A 312 21.92 3.46 -5.97
CA LYS A 312 22.32 2.94 -4.67
C LYS A 312 21.26 2.02 -4.07
N PRO A 313 21.67 1.02 -3.26
CA PRO A 313 20.77 0.35 -2.33
C PRO A 313 20.04 1.34 -1.43
N ASN A 314 18.78 1.05 -1.15
CA ASN A 314 17.93 1.80 -0.26
C ASN A 314 17.16 0.82 0.65
N PHE A 315 17.19 1.12 1.95
CA PHE A 315 16.55 0.31 3.00
C PHE A 315 15.53 1.12 3.81
N PHE A 316 15.15 2.29 3.29
CA PHE A 316 14.41 3.31 4.03
C PHE A 316 13.25 3.85 3.22
N ARG A 317 12.15 4.13 3.92
CA ARG A 317 10.97 4.86 3.44
C ARG A 317 10.68 5.99 4.41
N ALA A 318 10.09 7.10 3.95
CA ALA A 318 9.72 8.17 4.87
C ALA A 318 8.70 7.65 5.90
N SER A 319 8.79 8.10 7.16
CA SER A 319 7.87 7.64 8.19
C SER A 319 6.45 8.08 7.90
N THR A 320 5.50 7.16 8.06
CA THR A 320 4.09 7.51 8.21
C THR A 320 3.79 7.99 9.62
N ASN A 321 2.62 8.59 9.84
CA ASN A 321 2.15 8.91 11.19
C ASN A 321 2.18 7.68 12.13
N ASN A 322 1.80 6.50 11.63
CA ASN A 322 1.87 5.24 12.39
C ASN A 322 3.30 4.89 12.81
N ASP A 323 4.27 5.07 11.91
CA ASP A 323 5.69 4.83 12.18
C ASP A 323 6.24 5.80 13.22
N VAL A 324 5.89 7.09 13.11
CA VAL A 324 6.29 8.12 14.08
C VAL A 324 5.76 7.75 15.47
N GLU A 325 4.50 7.37 15.57
CA GLU A 325 3.87 7.20 16.87
C GLU A 325 4.22 5.91 17.58
N ASN A 326 4.46 4.81 16.86
CA ASN A 326 5.04 3.59 17.44
C ASN A 326 6.57 3.68 17.69
N LYS A 327 7.14 4.88 17.52
CA LYS A 327 8.56 5.20 17.69
C LYS A 327 9.46 4.39 16.76
N TYR A 328 8.99 4.09 15.55
CA TYR A 328 9.77 3.36 14.56
C TYR A 328 11.06 4.11 14.20
N GLY A 329 11.05 5.45 14.20
CA GLY A 329 12.23 6.28 13.99
C GLY A 329 13.41 5.99 14.89
N TYR A 330 13.14 5.64 16.15
CA TYR A 330 14.18 5.19 17.07
C TYR A 330 14.73 3.80 16.66
N ARG A 331 13.86 2.92 16.15
CA ARG A 331 14.22 1.57 15.70
C ARG A 331 14.99 1.64 14.38
N TYR A 332 14.41 2.12 13.26
CA TYR A 332 14.99 2.04 11.90
C TYR A 332 16.29 2.86 11.65
N GLY A 333 16.81 3.58 12.65
CA GLY A 333 17.98 4.46 12.49
C GLY A 333 19.20 3.76 11.86
N GLU A 334 19.39 2.46 12.10
CA GLU A 334 20.44 1.65 11.45
C GLU A 334 20.20 1.51 9.94
N TRP A 335 18.97 1.23 9.50
CA TRP A 335 18.61 1.13 8.08
C TRP A 335 18.66 2.47 7.35
N LEU A 336 18.29 3.57 8.01
CA LEU A 336 18.50 4.91 7.47
C LEU A 336 20.00 5.20 7.27
N THR A 337 20.82 4.88 8.28
CA THR A 337 22.27 5.02 8.20
C THR A 337 22.85 4.16 7.07
N ALA A 338 22.38 2.92 6.91
CA ALA A 338 22.79 2.04 5.83
C ALA A 338 22.42 2.61 4.46
N SER A 339 21.22 3.16 4.31
CA SER A 339 20.76 3.76 3.05
C SER A 339 21.60 4.98 2.64
N LEU A 340 22.06 5.77 3.62
CA LEU A 340 22.87 6.98 3.36
C LEU A 340 24.36 6.68 3.17
N TYR A 341 24.88 5.69 3.90
CA TYR A 341 26.33 5.52 4.12
C TYR A 341 26.85 4.10 3.81
N ALA A 342 26.08 3.25 3.12
CA ALA A 342 26.56 1.97 2.64
C ALA A 342 27.86 2.13 1.82
N LYS A 343 28.85 1.30 2.13
CA LYS A 343 30.16 1.35 1.50
C LYS A 343 30.21 0.40 0.32
N CYS A 344 30.14 0.97 -0.88
CA CYS A 344 30.29 0.25 -2.14
C CYS A 344 31.72 -0.30 -2.30
N GLN A 345 31.83 -1.59 -2.60
CA GLN A 345 33.07 -2.30 -2.87
C GLN A 345 32.96 -3.01 -4.21
N PHE A 346 33.79 -2.62 -5.17
CA PHE A 346 33.89 -3.33 -6.43
C PHE A 346 34.59 -4.68 -6.25
N VAL A 347 34.00 -5.74 -6.81
CA VAL A 347 34.53 -7.11 -6.72
C VAL A 347 35.30 -7.45 -7.99
N ARG A 348 34.62 -7.52 -9.13
CA ARG A 348 35.22 -7.89 -10.43
C ARG A 348 34.31 -7.56 -11.62
N VAL A 349 34.88 -7.73 -12.81
CA VAL A 349 34.17 -7.74 -14.10
C VAL A 349 34.35 -9.10 -14.75
N VAL A 350 33.26 -9.71 -15.23
CA VAL A 350 33.27 -10.92 -16.05
C VAL A 350 32.85 -10.54 -17.47
N LYS A 351 33.75 -10.73 -18.44
CA LYS A 351 33.59 -10.30 -19.83
C LYS A 351 33.23 -11.50 -20.69
N GLU A 352 32.14 -11.41 -21.43
CA GLU A 352 31.75 -12.36 -22.46
C GLU A 352 31.64 -11.65 -23.81
N GLU A 353 31.40 -12.41 -24.88
CA GLU A 353 31.24 -11.82 -26.22
C GLU A 353 30.01 -10.92 -26.30
N THR A 354 28.88 -11.37 -25.73
CA THR A 354 27.57 -10.72 -25.84
C THR A 354 27.04 -10.13 -24.54
N SER A 355 27.80 -10.28 -23.45
CA SER A 355 27.43 -9.77 -22.14
C SER A 355 28.64 -9.31 -21.32
N CYS A 356 28.40 -8.43 -20.34
CA CYS A 356 29.40 -8.04 -19.35
C CYS A 356 28.74 -7.97 -17.97
N LYS A 357 29.26 -8.74 -17.02
CA LYS A 357 28.80 -8.75 -15.63
C LYS A 357 29.73 -7.93 -14.74
N ILE A 358 29.17 -7.04 -13.93
CA ILE A 358 29.86 -6.19 -12.96
C ILE A 358 29.33 -6.52 -11.57
N GLU A 359 30.22 -6.94 -10.68
CA GLU A 359 29.86 -7.40 -9.33
C GLU A 359 30.34 -6.40 -8.26
N TYR A 360 29.44 -6.07 -7.34
CA TYR A 360 29.69 -5.24 -6.16
C TYR A 360 29.26 -5.96 -4.89
N THR A 361 29.94 -5.64 -3.79
CA THR A 361 29.44 -5.83 -2.44
C THR A 361 29.21 -4.48 -1.76
N TYR A 362 28.30 -4.45 -0.79
CA TYR A 362 28.07 -3.30 0.08
C TYR A 362 28.21 -3.71 1.53
N ASP A 363 29.13 -3.05 2.22
CA ASP A 363 29.29 -3.11 3.67
C ASP A 363 28.34 -2.09 4.31
N LEU A 364 27.42 -2.59 5.14
CA LEU A 364 26.32 -1.82 5.71
C LEU A 364 26.67 -1.41 7.16
N PRO A 365 26.79 -0.10 7.44
CA PRO A 365 27.24 0.37 8.75
C PRO A 365 26.30 -0.07 9.87
N ARG A 366 26.87 -0.62 10.94
CA ARG A 366 26.19 -1.04 12.18
C ARG A 366 25.21 -2.21 12.05
N LEU A 367 25.21 -2.94 10.93
CA LEU A 367 24.29 -4.07 10.72
C LEU A 367 24.98 -5.45 10.75
N GLY A 368 26.29 -5.50 11.03
CA GLY A 368 27.09 -6.72 11.08
C GLY A 368 28.11 -6.79 9.95
N ASP A 369 28.77 -7.94 9.82
CA ASP A 369 29.78 -8.19 8.77
C ASP A 369 29.19 -8.79 7.48
N GLU A 370 27.87 -9.06 7.46
CA GLU A 370 27.17 -9.59 6.29
C GLU A 370 27.12 -8.54 5.17
N LEU A 371 27.56 -8.94 3.99
CA LEU A 371 27.60 -8.07 2.82
C LEU A 371 26.33 -8.20 2.00
N LEU A 372 25.83 -7.08 1.48
CA LEU A 372 24.88 -7.08 0.38
C LEU A 372 25.63 -7.31 -0.93
N TYR A 373 25.08 -8.12 -1.81
CA TYR A 373 25.61 -8.39 -3.14
C TYR A 373 24.75 -7.68 -4.18
N LEU A 374 25.39 -6.97 -5.12
CA LEU A 374 24.70 -6.31 -6.22
C LEU A 374 25.45 -6.57 -7.52
N THR A 375 24.76 -7.16 -8.48
CA THR A 375 25.27 -7.53 -9.79
C THR A 375 24.51 -6.75 -10.86
N TYR A 376 25.25 -6.24 -11.84
CA TYR A 376 24.71 -5.75 -13.10
C TYR A 376 25.21 -6.61 -14.24
N THR A 377 24.32 -7.14 -15.07
CA THR A 377 24.67 -7.83 -16.33
C THR A 377 24.17 -7.02 -17.51
N VAL A 378 25.09 -6.47 -18.29
CA VAL A 378 24.78 -5.67 -19.49
C VAL A 378 24.85 -6.55 -20.72
N TYR A 379 23.78 -6.58 -21.50
CA TYR A 379 23.67 -7.35 -22.74
C TYR A 379 23.86 -6.46 -23.98
N GLY A 380 24.26 -7.04 -25.12
CA GLY A 380 24.58 -6.29 -26.34
C GLY A 380 23.42 -5.57 -27.04
N ASP A 381 22.18 -5.74 -26.58
CA ASP A 381 21.01 -4.96 -27.00
C ASP A 381 20.73 -3.74 -26.10
N GLY A 382 21.53 -3.55 -25.04
CA GLY A 382 21.42 -2.46 -24.08
C GLY A 382 20.54 -2.76 -22.87
N LYS A 383 19.99 -3.97 -22.77
CA LYS A 383 19.31 -4.44 -21.56
C LYS A 383 20.32 -4.59 -20.44
N VAL A 384 19.98 -4.11 -19.25
CA VAL A 384 20.76 -4.27 -18.02
C VAL A 384 19.93 -5.06 -17.03
N GLU A 385 20.38 -6.25 -16.72
CA GLU A 385 19.83 -7.08 -15.64
C GLU A 385 20.48 -6.70 -14.32
N VAL A 386 19.65 -6.61 -13.27
CA VAL A 386 20.03 -6.24 -11.92
C VAL A 386 19.65 -7.36 -10.98
N ASP A 387 20.61 -7.83 -10.20
CA ASP A 387 20.41 -8.86 -9.19
C ASP A 387 21.02 -8.39 -7.87
N MET A 388 20.17 -8.19 -6.86
CA MET A 388 20.55 -7.72 -5.54
C MET A 388 20.11 -8.72 -4.48
N SER A 389 21.01 -9.16 -3.61
CA SER A 389 20.68 -10.07 -2.53
C SER A 389 21.35 -9.69 -1.22
N TYR A 390 20.66 -9.95 -0.12
CA TYR A 390 21.16 -9.69 1.22
C TYR A 390 20.49 -10.62 2.23
N GLN A 391 21.24 -11.01 3.24
CA GLN A 391 20.75 -11.80 4.36
C GLN A 391 21.01 -11.00 5.64
N PRO A 392 19.98 -10.36 6.23
CA PRO A 392 20.14 -9.68 7.51
C PRO A 392 20.39 -10.70 8.63
N LEU A 393 21.01 -10.25 9.72
CA LEU A 393 21.09 -11.03 10.95
C LEU A 393 19.72 -11.01 11.64
N ALA A 394 19.36 -12.13 12.26
CA ALA A 394 18.10 -12.22 13.02
C ALA A 394 17.98 -11.18 14.16
N SER A 395 19.11 -10.66 14.64
CA SER A 395 19.18 -9.59 15.64
C SER A 395 18.94 -8.19 15.09
N ASN A 396 18.96 -8.00 13.76
CA ASN A 396 18.63 -6.71 13.19
C ASN A 396 17.15 -6.39 13.45
N ILE A 397 16.90 -5.10 13.68
CA ILE A 397 15.57 -4.51 13.70
C ILE A 397 14.83 -4.76 12.37
N GLU A 398 13.51 -4.64 12.40
CA GLU A 398 12.66 -4.79 11.22
C GLU A 398 13.10 -3.83 10.10
N MET A 399 13.29 -4.34 8.88
CA MET A 399 13.70 -3.56 7.71
C MET A 399 12.50 -2.85 7.06
N PRO A 400 12.55 -1.52 6.84
CA PRO A 400 11.43 -0.79 6.24
C PRO A 400 11.16 -1.16 4.78
N ALA A 401 12.23 -1.29 3.98
CA ALA A 401 12.17 -1.62 2.56
C ALA A 401 13.49 -2.29 2.14
N PHE A 402 13.48 -3.05 1.05
CA PHE A 402 14.70 -3.58 0.44
C PHE A 402 14.68 -3.27 -1.06
N GLY A 403 15.50 -2.33 -1.52
CA GLY A 403 15.43 -1.88 -2.91
C GLY A 403 16.59 -1.04 -3.42
N LEU A 404 16.41 -0.48 -4.61
CA LEU A 404 17.34 0.45 -5.26
C LEU A 404 16.66 1.80 -5.49
N LEU A 405 17.45 2.86 -5.33
CA LEU A 405 17.03 4.24 -5.59
C LEU A 405 17.65 4.73 -6.90
N PHE A 406 16.80 4.93 -7.90
CA PHE A 406 17.14 5.57 -9.17
C PHE A 406 16.76 7.05 -9.09
N GLN A 407 17.70 7.93 -9.43
CA GLN A 407 17.42 9.35 -9.57
C GLN A 407 17.65 9.72 -11.03
N LEU A 408 16.54 9.93 -11.72
CA LEU A 408 16.44 10.26 -13.13
C LEU A 408 16.34 11.78 -13.33
N TYR A 409 16.44 12.23 -14.57
CA TYR A 409 16.20 13.63 -14.91
C TYR A 409 14.72 14.01 -14.78
N LYS A 410 14.43 15.30 -14.55
CA LYS A 410 13.06 15.80 -14.31
C LYS A 410 12.11 15.58 -15.48
N ASP A 411 12.63 15.49 -16.71
CA ASP A 411 11.83 15.27 -17.91
C ASP A 411 11.12 13.91 -17.91
N MET A 412 11.63 12.94 -17.14
CA MET A 412 11.05 11.60 -16.96
C MET A 412 9.79 11.66 -16.09
N GLU A 413 8.69 12.14 -16.66
CA GLU A 413 7.52 12.63 -15.91
C GLU A 413 6.31 11.71 -15.99
N HIS A 414 6.10 11.00 -17.11
CA HIS A 414 4.92 10.17 -17.30
C HIS A 414 5.25 8.71 -17.06
N VAL A 415 4.48 8.03 -16.22
CA VAL A 415 4.68 6.63 -15.85
C VAL A 415 3.50 5.82 -16.34
N SER A 416 3.78 4.72 -17.04
CA SER A 416 2.82 3.67 -17.36
C SER A 416 3.32 2.37 -16.75
N TYR A 417 2.47 1.58 -16.11
CA TYR A 417 2.89 0.35 -15.47
C TYR A 417 1.85 -0.76 -15.56
N TYR A 418 2.32 -2.00 -15.45
CA TYR A 418 1.49 -3.20 -15.31
C TYR A 418 1.68 -3.78 -13.90
N GLY A 419 0.62 -3.77 -13.09
CA GLY A 419 0.64 -4.22 -11.70
C GLY A 419 -0.65 -3.87 -10.96
N PHE A 420 -0.61 -3.76 -9.63
CA PHE A 420 -1.80 -3.38 -8.84
C PHE A 420 -2.03 -1.86 -8.80
N GLY A 421 -3.27 -1.45 -9.00
CA GLY A 421 -3.67 -0.04 -9.06
C GLY A 421 -5.18 0.18 -9.17
N PRO A 422 -5.64 1.41 -9.51
CA PRO A 422 -4.82 2.59 -9.86
C PRO A 422 -4.36 3.43 -8.66
N GLU A 423 -4.88 3.25 -7.44
CA GLU A 423 -4.48 4.04 -6.26
C GLU A 423 -3.34 3.36 -5.48
N GLU A 424 -2.57 4.14 -4.71
CA GLU A 424 -1.38 3.63 -4.02
C GLU A 424 -1.75 2.49 -3.05
N ASN A 425 -0.93 1.46 -3.03
CA ASN A 425 -1.18 0.24 -2.30
C ASN A 425 0.10 -0.31 -1.66
N TYR A 426 -0.08 -1.07 -0.58
CA TYR A 426 0.97 -1.58 0.28
C TYR A 426 0.66 -3.03 0.64
N ILE A 427 1.64 -3.79 1.12
CA ILE A 427 1.47 -5.24 1.33
C ILE A 427 0.38 -5.62 2.35
N ASP A 428 0.01 -4.71 3.24
CA ASP A 428 -1.12 -4.84 4.16
C ASP A 428 -2.37 -4.07 3.70
N ARG A 429 -2.31 -3.34 2.58
CA ARG A 429 -3.40 -2.52 2.02
C ARG A 429 -3.41 -2.59 0.48
N ASN A 430 -3.67 -3.78 -0.04
CA ASN A 430 -3.75 -4.03 -1.48
C ASN A 430 -4.89 -4.97 -1.90
N LYS A 431 -5.84 -5.30 -1.01
CA LYS A 431 -6.97 -6.17 -1.36
C LYS A 431 -7.89 -5.52 -2.38
N GLY A 432 -8.09 -4.21 -2.29
CA GLY A 432 -8.86 -3.41 -3.25
C GLY A 432 -8.08 -3.01 -4.50
N ALA A 433 -6.80 -3.35 -4.62
CA ALA A 433 -5.99 -2.97 -5.78
C ALA A 433 -6.06 -4.08 -6.85
N MET A 434 -6.45 -3.72 -8.07
CA MET A 434 -6.69 -4.68 -9.16
C MET A 434 -5.48 -4.76 -10.09
N LEU A 435 -5.17 -5.95 -10.60
CA LEU A 435 -4.19 -6.13 -11.67
C LEU A 435 -4.69 -5.46 -12.95
N GLY A 436 -3.84 -4.63 -13.54
CA GLY A 436 -4.16 -3.92 -14.78
C GLY A 436 -3.02 -3.04 -15.24
N ARG A 437 -3.24 -2.35 -16.35
CA ARG A 437 -2.33 -1.32 -16.87
C ARG A 437 -2.86 0.06 -16.50
N TYR A 438 -1.99 0.85 -15.87
CA TYR A 438 -2.33 2.16 -15.32
C TYR A 438 -1.25 3.16 -15.67
N ASP A 439 -1.61 4.44 -15.66
CA ASP A 439 -0.70 5.54 -15.92
C ASP A 439 -0.93 6.71 -14.96
N TYR A 440 0.14 7.48 -14.71
CA TYR A 440 0.12 8.71 -13.91
C TYR A 440 1.31 9.60 -14.24
N ASN A 441 1.26 10.88 -13.86
CA ASN A 441 2.45 11.73 -13.86
C ASN A 441 3.12 11.69 -12.47
N VAL A 442 4.45 11.75 -12.45
CA VAL A 442 5.26 11.78 -11.21
C VAL A 442 4.81 12.93 -10.29
N THR A 443 4.45 14.08 -10.87
CA THR A 443 3.87 15.23 -10.16
C THR A 443 2.60 14.87 -9.38
N ASP A 444 1.75 14.00 -9.95
CA ASP A 444 0.44 13.66 -9.39
C ASP A 444 0.52 12.51 -8.36
N ASN A 445 1.63 11.75 -8.34
CA ASN A 445 1.78 10.55 -7.51
C ASN A 445 2.25 10.84 -6.07
N CYS A 446 2.62 12.09 -5.76
CA CYS A 446 2.90 12.51 -4.38
C CYS A 446 1.58 12.78 -3.65
N THR A 447 1.02 11.76 -3.00
CA THR A 447 -0.26 11.86 -2.29
C THR A 447 -0.26 13.03 -1.29
N PRO A 448 -1.24 13.95 -1.35
CA PRO A 448 -1.23 15.19 -0.57
C PRO A 448 -1.72 14.97 0.86
N TYR A 449 -1.15 14.00 1.58
CA TYR A 449 -1.40 13.80 3.02
C TYR A 449 -1.08 15.09 3.79
N LEU A 450 -1.86 15.40 4.83
CA LEU A 450 -1.70 16.63 5.62
C LEU A 450 -0.24 16.85 6.07
N TYR A 451 0.38 15.76 6.52
CA TYR A 451 1.79 15.66 6.82
C TYR A 451 2.51 14.87 5.70
N PRO A 452 3.52 15.44 5.00
CA PRO A 452 4.29 14.72 3.99
C PRO A 452 4.96 13.45 4.56
N GLN A 453 4.76 12.32 3.88
CA GLN A 453 5.22 11.00 4.33
C GLN A 453 5.38 10.04 3.16
N GLU A 454 5.70 8.77 3.43
CA GLU A 454 5.73 7.72 2.40
C GLU A 454 4.38 7.64 1.66
N CYS A 455 4.44 7.60 0.33
CA CYS A 455 3.28 7.61 -0.56
C CYS A 455 3.63 7.07 -1.95
N GLY A 456 2.61 6.83 -2.78
CA GLY A 456 2.75 6.57 -4.21
C GLY A 456 3.22 5.16 -4.58
N ASN A 457 3.31 4.24 -3.61
CA ASN A 457 3.76 2.86 -3.82
C ASN A 457 2.75 2.02 -4.61
N ARG A 458 3.27 1.10 -5.42
CA ARG A 458 2.54 0.11 -6.21
C ARG A 458 3.11 -1.27 -5.91
N THR A 459 2.27 -2.22 -5.57
CA THR A 459 2.66 -3.62 -5.37
C THR A 459 2.37 -4.47 -6.60
N HIS A 460 3.00 -5.65 -6.67
CA HIS A 460 2.82 -6.61 -7.74
C HIS A 460 3.07 -6.04 -9.14
N VAL A 461 4.12 -5.23 -9.27
CA VAL A 461 4.51 -4.61 -10.53
C VAL A 461 5.40 -5.57 -11.31
N LYS A 462 5.12 -5.67 -12.60
CA LYS A 462 5.85 -6.52 -13.56
C LYS A 462 6.53 -5.72 -14.66
N GLU A 463 5.94 -4.59 -15.03
CA GLU A 463 6.44 -3.73 -16.09
C GLU A 463 6.22 -2.27 -15.72
N VAL A 464 7.20 -1.42 -15.99
CA VAL A 464 7.10 0.03 -15.85
C VAL A 464 7.78 0.69 -17.04
N LEU A 465 7.10 1.65 -17.65
CA LEU A 465 7.67 2.61 -18.59
C LEU A 465 7.67 3.98 -17.95
N ILE A 466 8.82 4.64 -17.96
CA ILE A 466 8.97 6.03 -17.53
C ILE A 466 9.35 6.85 -18.75
N HIS A 467 8.48 7.74 -19.16
CA HIS A 467 8.58 8.52 -20.37
C HIS A 467 9.17 9.89 -20.07
N GLY A 468 10.27 10.20 -20.77
CA GLY A 468 10.83 11.54 -20.92
C GLY A 468 10.35 12.22 -22.21
N GLU A 469 10.92 13.39 -22.52
CA GLU A 469 10.56 14.12 -23.75
C GLU A 469 10.93 13.34 -25.03
N ASN A 470 12.11 12.72 -25.05
CA ASN A 470 12.66 12.05 -26.24
C ASN A 470 13.19 10.63 -25.94
N LYS A 471 12.82 10.05 -24.79
CA LYS A 471 13.39 8.80 -24.30
C LYS A 471 12.40 8.08 -23.40
N VAL A 472 12.43 6.75 -23.40
CA VAL A 472 11.65 5.94 -22.46
C VAL A 472 12.58 4.99 -21.72
N LEU A 473 12.34 4.78 -20.42
CA LEU A 473 13.01 3.75 -19.64
C LEU A 473 11.99 2.66 -19.34
N LEU A 474 12.19 1.48 -19.92
CA LEU A 474 11.45 0.26 -19.62
C LEU A 474 12.13 -0.47 -18.47
N LEU A 475 11.35 -0.94 -17.49
CA LEU A 475 11.74 -1.86 -16.44
C LEU A 475 10.81 -3.06 -16.46
N GLU A 476 11.35 -4.26 -16.32
CA GLU A 476 10.59 -5.52 -16.28
C GLU A 476 11.09 -6.40 -15.12
N GLY A 477 10.17 -7.09 -14.44
CA GLY A 477 10.46 -8.02 -13.34
C GLY A 477 9.26 -8.93 -13.08
N ASP A 478 9.43 -9.95 -12.23
CA ASP A 478 8.37 -10.94 -12.00
C ASP A 478 7.34 -10.50 -10.95
N ASP A 479 7.82 -9.80 -9.91
CA ASP A 479 7.03 -9.23 -8.82
C ASP A 479 7.92 -8.25 -8.01
N PHE A 480 7.71 -6.95 -8.18
CA PHE A 480 8.39 -5.91 -7.39
C PHE A 480 7.44 -4.80 -6.98
N GLU A 481 7.87 -3.97 -6.03
CA GLU A 481 7.18 -2.75 -5.68
C GLU A 481 7.89 -1.53 -6.27
N MET A 482 7.13 -0.49 -6.62
CA MET A 482 7.71 0.75 -7.10
C MET A 482 6.96 1.99 -6.67
N SER A 483 7.69 3.10 -6.61
CA SER A 483 7.12 4.44 -6.59
C SER A 483 7.98 5.38 -7.43
N ALA A 484 7.34 6.30 -8.14
CA ALA A 484 8.00 7.41 -8.83
C ALA A 484 7.48 8.73 -8.26
N LEU A 485 8.38 9.50 -7.65
CA LEU A 485 8.11 10.79 -6.99
C LEU A 485 9.18 11.82 -7.35
N HIS A 486 8.93 13.12 -7.17
CA HIS A 486 9.99 14.13 -7.30
C HIS A 486 10.95 14.21 -6.10
N TYR A 487 10.64 13.47 -5.04
CA TYR A 487 11.30 13.57 -3.74
C TYR A 487 11.92 12.24 -3.35
N THR A 488 13.15 12.29 -2.83
CA THR A 488 13.73 11.13 -2.16
C THR A 488 13.02 10.89 -0.83
N PRO A 489 13.00 9.67 -0.29
CA PRO A 489 12.45 9.38 1.04
C PRO A 489 12.96 10.35 2.12
N TYR A 490 14.24 10.74 2.05
CA TYR A 490 14.84 11.68 3.01
C TYR A 490 14.27 13.10 2.95
N LYS A 491 13.76 13.54 1.80
CA LYS A 491 13.15 14.88 1.66
C LYS A 491 11.76 14.89 2.27
N LEU A 492 10.98 13.83 1.99
CA LEU A 492 9.66 13.63 2.60
C LEU A 492 9.78 13.57 4.12
N GLU A 493 10.72 12.78 4.66
CA GLU A 493 10.97 12.66 6.10
C GLU A 493 11.19 14.00 6.84
N ASN A 494 11.78 14.99 6.16
CA ASN A 494 12.15 16.27 6.77
C ASN A 494 11.07 17.35 6.66
N ALA A 495 10.10 17.20 5.75
CA ALA A 495 9.02 18.16 5.62
C ALA A 495 7.93 17.92 6.67
N ARG A 496 7.25 18.99 7.07
CA ARG A 496 6.06 18.98 7.95
C ARG A 496 4.84 19.52 7.23
N HIS A 497 5.07 20.38 6.24
CA HIS A 497 4.07 20.87 5.30
C HIS A 497 4.51 20.68 3.86
N HIS A 498 3.56 20.57 2.92
CA HIS A 498 3.87 20.40 1.49
C HIS A 498 4.67 21.57 0.91
N ASP A 499 4.48 22.79 1.39
CA ASP A 499 5.22 23.97 0.94
C ASP A 499 6.66 24.04 1.46
N GLU A 500 7.06 23.13 2.35
CA GLU A 500 8.45 22.95 2.78
C GLU A 500 9.24 22.01 1.87
N LEU A 501 8.56 21.26 0.99
CA LEU A 501 9.22 20.42 -0.01
C LEU A 501 9.97 21.31 -1.01
N PRO A 502 11.21 20.94 -1.39
CA PRO A 502 11.99 21.74 -2.32
C PRO A 502 11.38 21.70 -3.73
N GLU A 503 11.70 22.69 -4.56
CA GLU A 503 11.28 22.66 -5.97
C GLU A 503 11.73 21.35 -6.66
N ALA A 504 10.81 20.72 -7.41
CA ALA A 504 11.08 19.49 -8.14
C ALA A 504 12.15 19.71 -9.23
N TYR A 505 13.21 18.90 -9.21
CA TYR A 505 14.32 18.97 -10.17
C TYR A 505 14.76 17.60 -10.72
N GLN A 506 14.04 16.54 -10.37
CA GLN A 506 14.35 15.16 -10.75
C GLN A 506 13.13 14.26 -10.60
N THR A 507 13.18 13.08 -11.20
CA THR A 507 12.29 11.95 -10.88
C THR A 507 13.08 10.94 -10.05
N VAL A 508 12.51 10.52 -8.94
CA VAL A 508 13.07 9.52 -8.03
C VAL A 508 12.22 8.27 -8.15
N LEU A 509 12.82 7.22 -8.67
CA LEU A 509 12.22 5.91 -8.80
C LEU A 509 12.78 5.00 -7.69
N CYS A 510 11.92 4.58 -6.78
CA CYS A 510 12.20 3.51 -5.84
C CYS A 510 11.75 2.19 -6.46
N ILE A 511 12.63 1.18 -6.47
CA ILE A 511 12.32 -0.19 -6.91
C ILE A 511 12.66 -1.10 -5.75
N ASN A 512 11.67 -1.72 -5.14
CA ASN A 512 11.85 -2.55 -3.97
C ASN A 512 11.45 -4.00 -4.28
N GLU A 513 12.13 -4.97 -3.66
CA GLU A 513 11.57 -6.32 -3.53
C GLU A 513 10.23 -6.20 -2.81
N LYS A 514 10.27 -5.63 -1.60
CA LYS A 514 9.11 -5.33 -0.77
C LYS A 514 9.35 -4.11 0.11
N GLN A 515 8.25 -3.52 0.56
CA GLN A 515 8.18 -2.53 1.62
C GLN A 515 7.28 -3.04 2.75
N MET A 516 7.63 -2.76 4.00
CA MET A 516 6.78 -3.16 5.14
C MET A 516 5.41 -2.46 5.08
N GLY A 517 4.39 -3.08 5.66
CA GLY A 517 3.03 -2.54 5.72
C GLY A 517 2.91 -1.18 6.44
N VAL A 518 1.83 -0.47 6.15
CA VAL A 518 1.53 0.88 6.68
C VAL A 518 0.87 0.87 8.06
N ALA A 519 0.41 -0.28 8.56
CA ALA A 519 -0.31 -0.43 9.82
C ALA A 519 -1.62 0.39 9.88
N GLY A 520 -2.18 0.56 11.08
CA GLY A 520 -3.37 1.39 11.28
C GLY A 520 -4.39 0.87 12.29
N ASP A 521 -4.08 -0.13 13.11
CA ASP A 521 -4.96 -0.50 14.23
C ASP A 521 -5.18 0.71 15.15
N ASP A 522 -4.09 1.42 15.48
CA ASP A 522 -4.06 2.75 16.07
C ASP A 522 -2.85 3.57 15.58
N THR A 523 -2.78 4.85 15.97
CA THR A 523 -1.63 5.74 15.68
C THR A 523 -1.03 6.29 16.99
N TRP A 524 -0.86 5.45 18.01
CA TRP A 524 -0.19 5.82 19.28
C TRP A 524 0.63 4.67 19.90
N GLY A 525 0.84 3.58 19.16
CA GLY A 525 1.74 2.52 19.57
C GLY A 525 1.66 1.24 18.75
N ALA A 526 0.56 1.02 18.03
CA ALA A 526 0.37 -0.14 17.16
C ALA A 526 1.47 -0.21 16.10
N LYS A 527 1.89 -1.44 15.82
CA LYS A 527 2.89 -1.76 14.80
C LYS A 527 2.22 -2.46 13.64
N THR A 528 2.89 -2.43 12.49
CA THR A 528 2.61 -3.33 11.37
C THR A 528 2.57 -4.78 11.89
N HIS A 529 1.56 -5.56 11.47
CA HIS A 529 1.45 -6.96 11.88
C HIS A 529 2.63 -7.76 11.33
N GLU A 530 3.03 -8.83 12.03
CA GLU A 530 4.30 -9.54 11.78
C GLU A 530 4.39 -10.11 10.36
N GLU A 531 3.28 -10.59 9.79
CA GLU A 531 3.20 -11.11 8.42
C GLU A 531 3.38 -10.05 7.33
N PHE A 532 3.33 -8.77 7.69
CA PHE A 532 3.55 -7.63 6.79
C PHE A 532 4.86 -6.90 7.11
N LEU A 533 5.77 -7.56 7.82
CA LEU A 533 7.17 -7.16 7.93
C LEU A 533 8.00 -7.87 6.88
N LEU A 534 9.15 -7.29 6.52
CA LEU A 534 10.14 -7.95 5.69
C LEU A 534 10.74 -9.17 6.43
N ASP A 535 10.95 -10.27 5.70
CA ASP A 535 11.55 -11.50 6.23
C ASP A 535 12.94 -11.23 6.83
N LYS A 536 13.27 -11.86 7.97
CA LYS A 536 14.59 -11.71 8.61
C LYS A 536 15.66 -12.65 8.04
N ASN A 537 15.34 -13.50 7.07
CA ASN A 537 16.22 -14.58 6.61
C ASN A 537 16.94 -14.27 5.30
N LYS A 538 16.23 -13.80 4.26
CA LYS A 538 16.84 -13.53 2.95
C LYS A 538 15.98 -12.60 2.12
N HIS A 539 16.66 -11.67 1.45
CA HIS A 539 16.09 -10.75 0.49
C HIS A 539 16.75 -10.91 -0.88
N HIS A 540 15.94 -10.77 -1.93
CA HIS A 540 16.36 -10.87 -3.33
C HIS A 540 15.49 -9.99 -4.21
N LEU A 541 16.11 -9.01 -4.85
CA LEU A 541 15.50 -8.16 -5.88
C LEU A 541 16.14 -8.49 -7.23
N HIS A 542 15.32 -8.87 -8.20
CA HIS A 542 15.71 -9.08 -9.59
C HIS A 542 14.77 -8.31 -10.51
N PHE A 543 15.35 -7.59 -11.45
CA PHE A 543 14.64 -6.93 -12.55
C PHE A 543 15.62 -6.62 -13.68
N VAL A 544 15.07 -6.22 -14.82
CA VAL A 544 15.85 -5.72 -15.96
C VAL A 544 15.37 -4.32 -16.33
N PHE A 545 16.25 -3.50 -16.88
CA PHE A 545 15.87 -2.22 -17.47
C PHE A 545 16.53 -1.98 -18.81
N LYS A 546 15.89 -1.17 -19.66
CA LYS A 546 16.37 -0.82 -21.00
C LYS A 546 15.79 0.52 -21.44
N GLY A 547 16.59 1.33 -22.13
CA GLY A 547 16.10 2.49 -22.88
C GLY A 547 15.41 2.07 -24.18
N GLU A 548 14.38 2.82 -24.57
CA GLU A 548 13.69 2.68 -25.87
C GLU A 548 13.76 3.95 -26.70
#